data_AF-A0A933TQU1-F1
#
_entry.id   AF-A0A933TQU1-F1
#
_cell.length_a   1.000
_cell.length_b   1.000
_cell.length_c   1.000
_cell.angle_alpha   90.00
_cell.angle_beta   90.00
_cell.angle_gamma   90.00
#
_symmetry.space_group_name_H-M   'P 1'
#
loop_
_entity.id
_entity.type
_entity.pdbx_description
1 polymer ?
#
loop_
_entity_poly.entity_id
_entity_poly.type
_entity_poly.pdbx_seq_one_letter_code
_entity_poly.pdbx_strand_id
1 'polypeptide(L)'
;MQAIKIAMDQIEKQFGKGSIMKLGDRAEKMAIEVIPTGSIAIDVALGVGGFPRGRIIEIYGSEASGKTTIALHCVAEAQKTGGQAAFIDAEHALDPSRASAIGVNLDNLYISQPDTGEQALEIVETLIRSGAFDVIVIDSVAALVPRAEIEGEMGDSVMGMQARLMSQALRKITGAISKSRSVVIFTNQLRMKIGVMFGNPETTPGGMALKFYSSVRIDTRKIETLKDGDTPIGSRHRARIVKNKVAPPFSVAEYDILNNGGISKASGLIDVGIELGVLTKKGAFIYHNDVILAQGREAARLALNENTKLAKQIEDAIWKIVREGKKTLPKQVGEVNEE
;
A
#
# COMPACT_ATOMS: atom_id res chain seq x y z
N MET A 1 -24.49 -16.60 33.66
CA MET A 1 -24.68 -16.69 32.19
C MET A 1 -25.93 -15.97 31.68
N GLN A 2 -27.08 -16.03 32.37
CA GLN A 2 -28.33 -15.38 31.92
C GLN A 2 -28.27 -13.85 31.88
N ALA A 3 -27.61 -13.20 32.84
CA ALA A 3 -27.40 -11.74 32.84
C ALA A 3 -26.57 -11.27 31.63
N ILE A 4 -25.55 -12.02 31.23
CA ILE A 4 -24.73 -11.73 30.05
C ILE A 4 -25.60 -11.83 28.79
N LYS A 5 -26.44 -12.86 28.69
CA LYS A 5 -27.33 -13.04 27.53
C LYS A 5 -28.37 -11.91 27.43
N ILE A 6 -28.97 -11.52 28.55
CA ILE A 6 -29.92 -10.40 28.58
C ILE A 6 -29.24 -9.09 28.17
N ALA A 7 -28.04 -8.82 28.67
CA ALA A 7 -27.27 -7.64 28.28
C ALA A 7 -26.89 -7.67 26.78
N MET A 8 -26.46 -8.82 26.26
CA MET A 8 -26.18 -9.01 24.83
C MET A 8 -27.43 -8.79 23.97
N ASP A 9 -28.56 -9.38 24.34
CA ASP A 9 -29.84 -9.23 23.61
C ASP A 9 -30.34 -7.77 23.64
N GLN A 10 -30.14 -7.05 24.76
CA GLN A 10 -30.46 -5.62 24.85
C GLN A 10 -29.56 -4.78 23.93
N ILE A 11 -28.25 -5.06 23.90
CA ILE A 11 -27.28 -4.37 23.04
C ILE A 11 -27.60 -4.66 21.55
N GLU A 12 -27.94 -5.89 21.18
CA GLU A 12 -28.33 -6.21 19.80
C GLU A 12 -29.67 -5.58 19.41
N LYS A 13 -30.65 -5.51 20.31
CA LYS A 13 -31.93 -4.83 20.04
C LYS A 13 -31.77 -3.32 19.86
N GLN A 14 -30.90 -2.69 20.65
CA GLN A 14 -30.68 -1.24 20.58
C GLN A 14 -29.78 -0.82 19.42
N PHE A 15 -28.74 -1.61 19.10
CA PHE A 15 -27.68 -1.21 18.18
C PHE A 15 -27.57 -2.09 16.93
N GLY A 16 -28.47 -3.07 16.77
CA GLY A 16 -28.52 -4.00 15.64
C GLY A 16 -27.77 -5.31 15.90
N LYS A 17 -28.12 -6.35 15.13
CA LYS A 17 -27.44 -7.66 15.20
C LYS A 17 -25.94 -7.51 14.93
N GLY A 18 -25.12 -8.18 15.74
CA GLY A 18 -23.66 -8.11 15.63
C GLY A 18 -23.01 -6.84 16.20
N SER A 19 -23.75 -6.03 16.95
CA SER A 19 -23.20 -4.91 17.73
C SER A 19 -22.30 -5.38 18.89
N ILE A 20 -22.51 -6.62 19.38
CA ILE A 20 -21.66 -7.29 20.35
C ILE A 20 -21.59 -8.79 20.03
N MET A 21 -20.39 -9.38 20.07
CA MET A 21 -20.16 -10.79 19.77
C MET A 21 -18.91 -11.29 20.49
N LYS A 22 -18.81 -12.60 20.75
CA LYS A 22 -17.57 -13.17 21.28
C LYS A 22 -16.49 -13.15 20.21
N LEU A 23 -15.26 -12.85 20.61
CA LEU A 23 -14.12 -12.78 19.68
C LEU A 23 -13.87 -14.13 18.96
N GLY A 24 -14.05 -15.25 19.67
CA GLY A 24 -13.91 -16.61 19.12
C GLY A 24 -14.93 -16.94 18.03
N ASP A 25 -16.16 -16.44 18.13
CA ASP A 25 -17.22 -16.64 17.13
C ASP A 25 -16.93 -15.89 15.81
N ARG A 26 -15.96 -14.95 15.85
CA ARG A 26 -15.47 -14.16 14.71
C ARG A 26 -14.18 -14.72 14.10
N ALA A 27 -13.42 -15.51 14.87
CA ALA A 27 -12.07 -15.96 14.49
C ALA A 27 -12.07 -16.98 13.34
N GLU A 28 -13.09 -17.85 13.24
CA GLU A 28 -13.24 -18.78 12.10
C GLU A 28 -13.69 -18.09 10.80
N LYS A 29 -14.22 -16.85 10.87
CA LYS A 29 -14.84 -16.13 9.74
C LYS A 29 -14.03 -14.96 9.19
N MET A 30 -12.85 -14.66 9.73
CA MET A 30 -12.05 -13.50 9.30
C MET A 30 -10.69 -13.90 8.75
N ALA A 31 -10.67 -14.61 7.62
CA ALA A 31 -9.57 -14.39 6.68
C ALA A 31 -9.60 -12.89 6.33
N ILE A 32 -8.52 -12.17 6.61
CA ILE A 32 -8.43 -10.74 6.28
C ILE A 32 -8.42 -10.66 4.77
N GLU A 33 -9.53 -10.22 4.18
CA GLU A 33 -9.57 -9.98 2.75
C GLU A 33 -8.64 -8.81 2.40
N VAL A 34 -7.91 -8.98 1.30
CA VAL A 34 -6.89 -8.03 0.85
C VAL A 34 -7.06 -7.70 -0.62
N ILE A 35 -6.44 -6.60 -1.05
CA ILE A 35 -6.20 -6.27 -2.44
C ILE A 35 -4.68 -6.35 -2.66
N PRO A 36 -4.19 -7.16 -3.62
CA PRO A 36 -2.75 -7.23 -3.91
C PRO A 36 -2.16 -5.86 -4.23
N THR A 37 -0.93 -5.62 -3.83
CA THR A 37 -0.25 -4.34 -4.07
C THR A 37 0.35 -4.21 -5.47
N GLY A 38 0.30 -5.29 -6.27
CA GLY A 38 1.01 -5.43 -7.55
C GLY A 38 2.50 -5.78 -7.39
N SER A 39 3.00 -5.88 -6.15
CA SER A 39 4.37 -6.27 -5.84
C SER A 39 4.37 -7.45 -4.88
N ILE A 40 4.80 -8.62 -5.36
CA ILE A 40 4.88 -9.82 -4.51
C ILE A 40 5.79 -9.60 -3.29
N ALA A 41 6.85 -8.81 -3.43
CA ALA A 41 7.73 -8.47 -2.32
C ALA A 41 6.98 -7.69 -1.22
N ILE A 42 6.16 -6.71 -1.60
CA ILE A 42 5.34 -5.93 -0.64
C ILE A 42 4.23 -6.81 -0.06
N ASP A 43 3.57 -7.63 -0.88
CA ASP A 43 2.48 -8.51 -0.43
C ASP A 43 2.96 -9.53 0.61
N VAL A 44 4.14 -10.12 0.39
CA VAL A 44 4.80 -10.99 1.36
C VAL A 44 5.21 -10.21 2.62
N ALA A 45 5.82 -9.03 2.47
CA ALA A 45 6.21 -8.21 3.61
C ALA A 45 5.01 -7.77 4.47
N LEU A 46 3.84 -7.56 3.87
CA LEU A 46 2.59 -7.23 4.56
C LEU A 46 2.07 -8.40 5.42
N GLY A 47 2.52 -9.62 5.16
CA GLY A 47 2.18 -10.84 5.91
C GLY A 47 0.77 -11.38 5.67
N VAL A 48 -0.13 -10.55 5.13
CA VAL A 48 -1.51 -10.93 4.78
C VAL A 48 -1.73 -11.02 3.26
N GLY A 49 -0.70 -10.76 2.45
CA GLY A 49 -0.77 -10.90 0.99
C GLY A 49 -1.30 -9.70 0.22
N GLY A 50 -1.44 -8.54 0.85
CA GLY A 50 -1.89 -7.31 0.20
C GLY A 50 -2.42 -6.27 1.18
N PHE A 51 -3.01 -5.19 0.66
CA PHE A 51 -3.64 -4.18 1.50
C PHE A 51 -4.96 -4.67 2.09
N PRO A 52 -5.14 -4.63 3.42
CA PRO A 52 -6.34 -5.14 4.07
C PRO A 52 -7.57 -4.28 3.74
N ARG A 53 -8.63 -4.93 3.25
CA ARG A 53 -9.92 -4.30 2.98
C ARG A 53 -10.55 -3.71 4.23
N GLY A 54 -11.29 -2.62 4.05
CA GLY A 54 -11.93 -1.91 5.16
C GLY A 54 -10.93 -1.23 6.08
N ARG A 55 -9.77 -0.78 5.57
CA ARG A 55 -8.72 -0.11 6.34
C ARG A 55 -8.13 1.09 5.60
N ILE A 56 -7.53 1.96 6.39
CA ILE A 56 -6.72 3.10 5.91
C ILE A 56 -5.26 2.67 5.82
N ILE A 57 -4.62 3.00 4.70
CA ILE A 57 -3.21 2.76 4.39
C ILE A 57 -2.54 4.12 4.16
N GLU A 58 -1.36 4.33 4.73
CA GLU A 58 -0.54 5.51 4.40
C GLU A 58 0.74 5.05 3.71
N ILE A 59 1.03 5.60 2.53
CA ILE A 59 2.28 5.38 1.80
C ILE A 59 3.00 6.72 1.74
N TYR A 60 4.16 6.82 2.38
CA TYR A 60 4.89 8.08 2.47
C TYR A 60 6.36 7.91 2.10
N GLY A 61 7.00 9.00 1.71
CA GLY A 61 8.36 8.99 1.20
C GLY A 61 8.69 10.29 0.46
N SER A 62 9.96 10.43 0.08
CA SER A 62 10.43 11.56 -0.73
C SER A 62 9.74 11.62 -2.09
N GLU A 63 9.95 12.68 -2.86
CA GLU A 63 9.58 12.70 -4.28
C GLU A 63 10.25 11.53 -5.03
N ALA A 64 9.60 11.09 -6.11
CA ALA A 64 10.04 9.97 -6.95
C ALA A 64 10.32 8.64 -6.20
N SER A 65 9.80 8.46 -4.99
CA SER A 65 10.02 7.24 -4.18
C SER A 65 9.08 6.08 -4.52
N GLY A 66 8.15 6.25 -5.47
CA GLY A 66 7.23 5.20 -5.92
C GLY A 66 5.87 5.16 -5.23
N LYS A 67 5.50 6.18 -4.43
CA LYS A 67 4.22 6.26 -3.69
C LYS A 67 3.00 6.07 -4.60
N THR A 68 2.86 6.94 -5.60
CA THR A 68 1.77 6.91 -6.57
C THR A 68 1.82 5.64 -7.41
N THR A 69 3.02 5.14 -7.75
CA THR A 69 3.17 3.87 -8.46
C THR A 69 2.57 2.70 -7.68
N ILE A 70 2.87 2.55 -6.38
CA ILE A 70 2.25 1.50 -5.55
C ILE A 70 0.73 1.67 -5.51
N ALA A 71 0.24 2.90 -5.35
CA ALA A 71 -1.20 3.18 -5.29
C ALA A 71 -1.91 2.81 -6.61
N LEU A 72 -1.32 3.16 -7.76
CA LEU A 72 -1.86 2.82 -9.08
C LEU A 72 -1.80 1.30 -9.36
N HIS A 73 -0.78 0.60 -8.87
CA HIS A 73 -0.74 -0.86 -8.95
C HIS A 73 -1.88 -1.50 -8.14
N CYS A 74 -2.15 -1.02 -6.93
CA CYS A 74 -3.30 -1.47 -6.14
C CYS A 74 -4.64 -1.21 -6.87
N VAL A 75 -4.79 -0.04 -7.50
CA VAL A 75 -5.95 0.27 -8.33
C VAL A 75 -6.10 -0.73 -9.49
N ALA A 76 -5.01 -1.00 -10.21
CA ALA A 76 -5.02 -1.96 -11.32
C ALA A 76 -5.37 -3.38 -10.83
N GLU A 77 -4.83 -3.82 -9.69
CA GLU A 77 -5.16 -5.13 -9.09
C GLU A 77 -6.63 -5.23 -8.65
N ALA A 78 -7.20 -4.16 -8.10
CA ALA A 78 -8.63 -4.12 -7.78
C ALA A 78 -9.49 -4.25 -9.05
N GLN A 79 -9.19 -3.46 -10.09
CA GLN A 79 -9.93 -3.47 -11.35
C GLN A 79 -9.85 -4.81 -12.09
N LYS A 80 -8.71 -5.52 -12.02
CA LYS A 80 -8.57 -6.88 -12.59
C LYS A 80 -9.59 -7.87 -12.04
N THR A 81 -10.05 -7.67 -10.81
CA THR A 81 -11.08 -8.50 -10.16
C THR A 81 -12.50 -7.95 -10.31
N GLY A 82 -12.70 -6.93 -11.17
CA GLY A 82 -13.98 -6.26 -11.38
C GLY A 82 -14.32 -5.19 -10.34
N GLY A 83 -13.38 -4.86 -9.45
CA GLY A 83 -13.57 -3.86 -8.42
C GLY A 83 -13.55 -2.43 -8.97
N GLN A 84 -14.19 -1.52 -8.25
CA GLN A 84 -14.27 -0.10 -8.60
C GLN A 84 -13.20 0.71 -7.87
N ALA A 85 -12.60 1.68 -8.55
CA ALA A 85 -11.54 2.51 -8.02
C ALA A 85 -11.81 4.00 -8.23
N ALA A 86 -11.42 4.80 -7.23
CA ALA A 86 -11.41 6.25 -7.33
C ALA A 86 -10.04 6.83 -6.98
N PHE A 87 -9.68 7.93 -7.63
CA PHE A 87 -8.44 8.67 -7.44
C PHE A 87 -8.76 10.14 -7.18
N ILE A 88 -8.41 10.62 -6.00
CA ILE A 88 -8.54 12.01 -5.59
C ILE A 88 -7.17 12.67 -5.81
N ASP A 89 -7.02 13.33 -6.96
CA ASP A 89 -5.80 13.97 -7.42
C ASP A 89 -5.75 15.42 -6.92
N ALA A 90 -5.38 15.57 -5.64
CA ALA A 90 -5.19 16.88 -5.03
C ALA A 90 -3.87 17.54 -5.47
N GLU A 91 -2.89 16.77 -5.96
CA GLU A 91 -1.64 17.31 -6.52
C GLU A 91 -1.79 17.77 -7.98
N HIS A 92 -2.91 17.46 -8.66
CA HIS A 92 -3.12 17.72 -10.09
C HIS A 92 -1.99 17.15 -10.97
N ALA A 93 -1.45 16.00 -10.57
CA ALA A 93 -0.20 15.44 -11.11
C ALA A 93 -0.36 14.02 -11.65
N LEU A 94 -1.58 13.48 -11.69
CA LEU A 94 -1.83 12.15 -12.24
C LEU A 94 -1.59 12.14 -13.76
N ASP A 95 -0.62 11.32 -14.20
CA ASP A 95 -0.35 11.08 -15.62
C ASP A 95 -1.16 9.86 -16.12
N PRO A 96 -2.17 10.05 -17.00
CA PRO A 96 -2.97 8.96 -17.54
C PRO A 96 -2.15 7.94 -18.33
N SER A 97 -1.09 8.38 -19.03
CA SER A 97 -0.25 7.50 -19.84
C SER A 97 0.51 6.51 -18.94
N ARG A 98 1.07 7.01 -17.84
CA ARG A 98 1.72 6.17 -16.83
C ARG A 98 0.72 5.23 -16.14
N ALA A 99 -0.47 5.71 -15.78
CA ALA A 99 -1.51 4.87 -15.17
C ALA A 99 -1.93 3.73 -16.11
N SER A 100 -2.15 4.03 -17.40
CA SER A 100 -2.44 3.01 -18.41
C SER A 100 -1.29 2.01 -18.57
N ALA A 101 -0.03 2.47 -18.56
CA ALA A 101 1.14 1.59 -18.68
C ALA A 101 1.29 0.64 -17.47
N ILE A 102 0.83 1.05 -16.29
CA ILE A 102 0.74 0.21 -15.09
C ILE A 102 -0.38 -0.85 -15.21
N GLY A 103 -1.35 -0.63 -16.10
CA GLY A 103 -2.50 -1.52 -16.30
C GLY A 103 -3.78 -1.03 -15.63
N VAL A 104 -3.85 0.25 -15.26
CA VAL A 104 -5.10 0.88 -14.80
C VAL A 104 -6.05 1.02 -15.99
N ASN A 105 -7.28 0.56 -15.82
CA ASN A 105 -8.35 0.81 -16.76
C ASN A 105 -8.87 2.24 -16.55
N LEU A 106 -8.45 3.15 -17.43
CA LEU A 106 -8.78 4.57 -17.35
C LEU A 106 -10.28 4.85 -17.54
N ASP A 107 -10.95 4.08 -18.41
CA ASP A 107 -12.38 4.26 -18.69
C ASP A 107 -13.25 3.98 -17.46
N ASN A 108 -12.75 3.13 -16.55
CA ASN A 108 -13.40 2.75 -15.30
C ASN A 108 -12.67 3.27 -14.06
N LEU A 109 -11.88 4.35 -14.19
CA LEU A 109 -11.26 5.04 -13.07
C LEU A 109 -12.01 6.35 -12.80
N TYR A 110 -12.61 6.45 -11.62
CA TYR A 110 -13.23 7.71 -11.19
C TYR A 110 -12.16 8.67 -10.69
N ILE A 111 -12.09 9.87 -11.26
CA ILE A 111 -11.12 10.89 -10.87
C ILE A 111 -11.85 12.10 -10.30
N SER A 112 -11.30 12.66 -9.23
CA SER A 112 -11.72 13.96 -8.70
C SER A 112 -10.50 14.84 -8.49
N GLN A 113 -10.58 16.09 -8.93
CA GLN A 113 -9.59 17.14 -8.71
C GLN A 113 -10.25 18.23 -7.84
N PRO A 114 -10.20 18.09 -6.51
CA PRO A 114 -10.88 18.99 -5.59
C PRO A 114 -10.13 20.33 -5.43
N ASP A 115 -10.88 21.41 -5.24
CA ASP A 115 -10.36 22.75 -4.99
C ASP A 115 -9.85 22.92 -3.55
N THR A 116 -10.41 22.17 -2.59
CA THR A 116 -10.11 22.30 -1.15
C THR A 116 -9.95 20.94 -0.46
N GLY A 117 -9.18 20.92 0.63
CA GLY A 117 -9.00 19.73 1.46
C GLY A 117 -10.31 19.22 2.07
N GLU A 118 -11.22 20.12 2.47
CA GLU A 118 -12.57 19.78 2.95
C GLU A 118 -13.34 19.02 1.87
N GLN A 119 -13.42 19.58 0.66
CA GLN A 119 -14.14 18.98 -0.46
C GLN A 119 -13.56 17.61 -0.82
N ALA A 120 -12.23 17.49 -0.87
CA ALA A 120 -11.55 16.21 -1.12
C ALA A 120 -11.99 15.13 -0.13
N LEU A 121 -11.99 15.46 1.17
CA LEU A 121 -12.32 14.51 2.24
C LEU A 121 -13.83 14.20 2.32
N GLU A 122 -14.70 15.13 1.96
CA GLU A 122 -16.15 14.91 1.83
C GLU A 122 -16.48 14.00 0.65
N ILE A 123 -15.79 14.16 -0.49
CA ILE A 123 -15.89 13.25 -1.63
C ILE A 123 -15.47 11.85 -1.19
N VAL A 124 -14.32 11.70 -0.54
CA VAL A 124 -13.86 10.41 0.00
C VAL A 124 -14.89 9.79 0.93
N GLU A 125 -15.43 10.55 1.89
CA GLU A 125 -16.47 10.06 2.80
C GLU A 125 -17.70 9.55 2.03
N THR A 126 -18.15 10.28 1.02
CA THR A 126 -19.31 9.93 0.19
C THR A 126 -19.07 8.65 -0.60
N LEU A 127 -17.90 8.54 -1.25
CA LEU A 127 -17.51 7.34 -2.00
C LEU A 127 -17.46 6.11 -1.10
N ILE A 128 -16.89 6.21 0.10
CA ILE A 128 -16.87 5.12 1.08
C ILE A 128 -18.30 4.73 1.50
N ARG A 129 -19.16 5.71 1.81
CA ARG A 129 -20.53 5.47 2.25
C ARG A 129 -21.41 4.83 1.18
N SER A 130 -21.13 5.07 -0.09
CA SER A 130 -21.83 4.40 -1.19
C SER A 130 -21.64 2.88 -1.17
N GLY A 131 -20.53 2.39 -0.61
CA GLY A 131 -20.18 0.97 -0.61
C GLY A 131 -19.80 0.42 -1.99
N ALA A 132 -19.75 1.27 -3.02
CA ALA A 132 -19.50 0.85 -4.40
C ALA A 132 -18.01 0.76 -4.75
N PHE A 133 -17.12 1.36 -3.96
CA PHE A 133 -15.69 1.48 -4.27
C PHE A 133 -14.82 0.52 -3.45
N ASP A 134 -13.99 -0.25 -4.13
CA ASP A 134 -13.02 -1.18 -3.53
C ASP A 134 -11.74 -0.47 -3.10
N VAL A 135 -11.26 0.49 -3.90
CA VAL A 135 -10.05 1.26 -3.63
C VAL A 135 -10.32 2.75 -3.84
N ILE A 136 -9.88 3.57 -2.89
CA ILE A 136 -9.89 5.02 -3.01
C ILE A 136 -8.49 5.53 -2.68
N VAL A 137 -7.85 6.22 -3.61
CA VAL A 137 -6.53 6.82 -3.44
C VAL A 137 -6.69 8.33 -3.26
N ILE A 138 -5.97 8.90 -2.31
CA ILE A 138 -5.82 10.35 -2.11
C ILE A 138 -4.35 10.70 -2.34
N ASP A 139 -4.08 11.44 -3.41
CA ASP A 139 -2.75 11.88 -3.81
C ASP A 139 -2.69 13.42 -3.87
N SER A 140 -2.20 14.13 -2.85
CA SER A 140 -1.65 13.63 -1.57
C SER A 140 -2.15 14.43 -0.37
N VAL A 141 -1.88 13.92 0.83
CA VAL A 141 -2.23 14.62 2.09
C VAL A 141 -1.61 16.01 2.17
N ALA A 142 -0.41 16.20 1.60
CA ALA A 142 0.27 17.49 1.63
C ALA A 142 -0.53 18.56 0.87
N ALA A 143 -1.27 18.17 -0.17
CA ALA A 143 -2.08 19.04 -1.01
C ALA A 143 -3.52 19.22 -0.52
N LEU A 144 -3.91 18.61 0.62
CA LEU A 144 -5.21 18.85 1.25
C LEU A 144 -5.20 20.18 2.00
N VAL A 145 -5.21 21.28 1.26
CA VAL A 145 -5.16 22.65 1.80
C VAL A 145 -6.56 23.08 2.24
N PRO A 146 -6.75 23.50 3.50
CA PRO A 146 -8.05 23.99 3.98
C PRO A 146 -8.54 25.21 3.18
N ARG A 147 -9.85 25.33 2.97
CA ARG A 147 -10.45 26.48 2.26
C ARG A 147 -9.98 27.84 2.78
N ALA A 148 -9.97 28.00 4.10
CA ALA A 148 -9.57 29.25 4.74
C ALA A 148 -8.08 29.62 4.49
N GLU A 149 -7.23 28.64 4.17
CA GLU A 149 -5.83 28.89 3.77
C GLU A 149 -5.72 29.26 2.30
N ILE A 150 -6.60 28.73 1.43
CA ILE A 150 -6.67 29.09 0.00
C ILE A 150 -7.24 30.50 -0.19
N GLU A 151 -8.26 30.87 0.57
CA GLU A 151 -8.92 32.18 0.51
C GLU A 151 -8.17 33.28 1.28
N GLY A 152 -7.22 32.89 2.14
CA GLY A 152 -6.41 33.82 2.93
C GLY A 152 -5.28 34.47 2.13
N GLU A 153 -4.58 35.42 2.76
CA GLU A 153 -3.42 36.09 2.15
C GLU A 153 -2.11 35.32 2.42
N MET A 154 -1.15 35.45 1.51
CA MET A 154 0.18 34.87 1.71
C MET A 154 0.85 35.46 2.95
N GLY A 155 1.11 34.61 3.95
CA GLY A 155 1.71 35.00 5.22
C GLY A 155 0.75 34.94 6.41
N ASP A 156 -0.54 34.70 6.18
CA ASP A 156 -1.51 34.50 7.25
C ASP A 156 -1.14 33.27 8.11
N SER A 157 -1.28 33.42 9.42
CA SER A 157 -0.96 32.35 10.37
C SER A 157 -2.11 31.35 10.48
N VAL A 158 -2.06 30.29 9.68
CA VAL A 158 -3.06 29.20 9.68
C VAL A 158 -2.54 27.93 10.36
N MET A 159 -1.94 28.11 11.54
CA MET A 159 -1.28 27.01 12.25
C MET A 159 -2.24 25.88 12.61
N GLY A 160 -1.95 24.68 12.10
CA GLY A 160 -2.60 23.43 12.50
C GLY A 160 -4.02 23.20 11.93
N MET A 161 -4.50 24.04 11.01
CA MET A 161 -5.82 23.85 10.39
C MET A 161 -5.91 22.51 9.65
N GLN A 162 -4.91 22.19 8.82
CA GLN A 162 -4.84 20.90 8.12
C GLN A 162 -4.88 19.70 9.09
N ALA A 163 -4.18 19.78 10.22
CA ALA A 163 -4.18 18.70 11.21
C ALA A 163 -5.56 18.51 11.88
N ARG A 164 -6.29 19.60 12.12
CA ARG A 164 -7.66 19.56 12.66
C ARG A 164 -8.64 18.98 11.64
N LEU A 165 -8.55 19.44 10.39
CA LEU A 165 -9.33 18.91 9.26
C LEU A 165 -9.15 17.39 9.13
N MET A 166 -7.89 16.93 9.04
CA MET A 166 -7.57 15.50 8.97
C MET A 166 -8.11 14.72 10.16
N SER A 167 -7.99 15.26 11.38
CA SER A 167 -8.50 14.60 12.59
C SER A 167 -10.02 14.42 12.57
N GLN A 168 -10.76 15.42 12.09
CA GLN A 168 -12.21 15.37 11.98
C GLN A 168 -12.65 14.42 10.87
N ALA A 169 -12.04 14.52 9.68
CA ALA A 169 -12.37 13.68 8.54
C ALA A 169 -12.08 12.20 8.80
N LEU A 170 -10.88 11.87 9.31
CA LEU A 170 -10.50 10.48 9.59
C LEU A 170 -11.40 9.82 10.63
N ARG A 171 -11.95 10.58 11.58
CA ARG A 171 -12.93 10.08 12.55
C ARG A 171 -14.22 9.63 11.86
N LYS A 172 -14.73 10.41 10.89
CA LYS A 172 -15.93 10.06 10.10
C LYS A 172 -15.65 8.89 9.16
N ILE A 173 -14.55 8.98 8.41
CA ILE A 173 -14.09 8.01 7.41
C ILE A 173 -13.91 6.63 8.04
N THR A 174 -13.24 6.53 9.20
CA THR A 174 -12.95 5.23 9.84
C THR A 174 -14.22 4.46 10.21
N GLY A 175 -15.27 5.16 10.66
CA GLY A 175 -16.56 4.53 10.96
C GLY A 175 -17.22 3.93 9.73
N ALA A 176 -17.14 4.62 8.58
CA ALA A 176 -17.73 4.19 7.32
C ALA A 176 -16.94 3.05 6.63
N ILE A 177 -15.60 3.15 6.60
CA ILE A 177 -14.70 2.20 5.94
C ILE A 177 -14.91 0.76 6.42
N SER A 178 -15.11 0.57 7.73
CA SER A 178 -15.26 -0.77 8.30
C SER A 178 -16.46 -1.54 7.74
N LYS A 179 -17.46 -0.82 7.22
CA LYS A 179 -18.68 -1.39 6.61
C LYS A 179 -18.56 -1.53 5.10
N SER A 180 -17.94 -0.57 4.43
CA SER A 180 -17.80 -0.56 2.96
C SER A 180 -16.77 -1.55 2.43
N ARG A 181 -15.84 -2.00 3.30
CA ARG A 181 -14.72 -2.87 2.92
C ARG A 181 -13.76 -2.26 1.89
N SER A 182 -13.81 -0.95 1.68
CA SER A 182 -12.88 -0.21 0.82
C SER A 182 -11.47 -0.16 1.43
N VAL A 183 -10.44 -0.26 0.59
CA VAL A 183 -9.06 0.14 0.94
C VAL A 183 -8.92 1.63 0.63
N VAL A 184 -8.56 2.43 1.63
CA VAL A 184 -8.35 3.87 1.45
C VAL A 184 -6.88 4.18 1.61
N ILE A 185 -6.24 4.62 0.54
CA ILE A 185 -4.80 4.88 0.48
C ILE A 185 -4.57 6.38 0.49
N PHE A 186 -3.82 6.86 1.47
CA PHE A 186 -3.28 8.22 1.49
C PHE A 186 -1.82 8.16 1.08
N THR A 187 -1.45 8.87 0.02
CA THR A 187 -0.03 9.16 -0.22
C THR A 187 0.37 10.38 0.62
N ASN A 188 1.63 10.43 1.05
CA ASN A 188 2.12 11.56 1.82
C ASN A 188 3.59 11.85 1.54
N GLN A 189 3.99 13.10 1.74
CA GLN A 189 5.35 13.54 1.54
C GLN A 189 6.13 13.53 2.86
N LEU A 190 7.46 13.43 2.77
CA LEU A 190 8.32 13.69 3.91
C LEU A 190 8.57 15.20 4.07
N ARG A 191 8.62 15.65 5.31
CA ARG A 191 9.04 17.00 5.74
C ARG A 191 10.04 16.86 6.88
N MET A 192 10.86 17.89 7.09
CA MET A 192 11.77 17.94 8.23
C MET A 192 11.16 18.79 9.35
N LYS A 193 11.17 18.28 10.58
CA LYS A 193 10.81 19.05 11.76
C LYS A 193 11.99 19.91 12.18
N ILE A 194 11.83 21.23 12.08
CA ILE A 194 12.84 22.20 12.52
C ILE A 194 13.05 22.06 14.05
N GLY A 195 14.31 22.13 14.49
CA GLY A 195 14.67 22.13 15.91
C GLY A 195 14.86 20.76 16.56
N VAL A 196 14.84 19.67 15.79
CA VAL A 196 15.20 18.32 16.30
C VAL A 196 16.72 18.14 16.20
N MET A 197 17.42 18.16 17.33
CA MET A 197 18.88 17.96 17.40
C MET A 197 19.29 16.50 17.60
N PHE A 198 18.38 15.64 18.08
CA PHE A 198 18.62 14.20 18.30
C PHE A 198 17.44 13.37 17.79
N GLY A 199 17.73 12.23 17.15
CA GLY A 199 16.73 11.31 16.59
C GLY A 199 16.42 11.57 15.11
N ASN A 200 15.32 10.99 14.60
CA ASN A 200 14.89 11.19 13.22
C ASN A 200 14.07 12.49 13.09
N PRO A 201 14.53 13.52 12.33
CA PRO A 201 13.80 14.77 12.13
C PRO A 201 12.64 14.64 11.12
N GLU A 202 12.51 13.52 10.41
CA GLU A 202 11.48 13.33 9.39
C GLU A 202 10.08 13.22 9.99
N THR A 203 9.13 13.92 9.37
CA THR A 203 7.70 13.87 9.69
C THR A 203 6.85 13.89 8.43
N THR A 204 5.55 13.69 8.58
CA THR A 204 4.56 13.71 7.50
C THR A 204 3.54 14.84 7.73
N PRO A 205 3.08 15.55 6.68
CA PRO A 205 1.97 16.50 6.71
C PRO A 205 0.64 15.90 7.22
N GLY A 206 -0.33 16.76 7.54
CA GLY A 206 -1.66 16.35 8.02
C GLY A 206 -1.77 16.02 9.51
N GLY A 207 -0.72 16.32 10.31
CA GLY A 207 -0.69 16.08 11.74
C GLY A 207 -0.55 14.61 12.12
N MET A 208 -0.97 14.25 13.33
CA MET A 208 -0.78 12.90 13.89
C MET A 208 -1.93 11.94 13.61
N ALA A 209 -3.11 12.43 13.22
CA ALA A 209 -4.31 11.61 13.10
C ALA A 209 -4.12 10.44 12.13
N LEU A 210 -3.60 10.71 10.92
CA LEU A 210 -3.38 9.67 9.91
C LEU A 210 -2.47 8.55 10.44
N LYS A 211 -1.40 8.91 11.17
CA LYS A 211 -0.49 7.92 11.79
C LYS A 211 -1.22 6.96 12.72
N PHE A 212 -2.24 7.42 13.46
CA PHE A 212 -3.01 6.57 14.39
C PHE A 212 -4.09 5.74 13.69
N TYR A 213 -4.83 6.35 12.77
CA TYR A 213 -5.92 5.74 12.04
C TYR A 213 -5.46 4.70 11.00
N SER A 214 -4.32 4.93 10.34
CA SER A 214 -3.75 3.97 9.39
C SER A 214 -3.48 2.61 10.06
N SER A 215 -3.93 1.54 9.41
CA SER A 215 -3.64 0.17 9.83
C SER A 215 -2.29 -0.29 9.31
N VAL A 216 -1.91 0.19 8.13
CA VAL A 216 -0.60 -0.05 7.53
C VAL A 216 0.03 1.30 7.20
N ARG A 217 1.31 1.46 7.49
CA ARG A 217 2.12 2.60 7.07
C ARG A 217 3.38 2.11 6.39
N ILE A 218 3.68 2.64 5.21
CA ILE A 218 4.83 2.25 4.40
C ILE A 218 5.71 3.47 4.15
N ASP A 219 6.98 3.38 4.55
CA ASP A 219 8.04 4.32 4.16
C ASP A 219 8.70 3.78 2.89
N THR A 220 8.53 4.48 1.77
CA THR A 220 9.13 4.09 0.49
C THR A 220 10.26 5.04 0.11
N ARG A 221 11.36 4.47 -0.38
CA ARG A 221 12.56 5.22 -0.81
C ARG A 221 13.14 4.60 -2.07
N LYS A 222 13.61 5.44 -2.99
CA LYS A 222 14.51 5.01 -4.06
C LYS A 222 15.89 4.73 -3.44
N ILE A 223 16.46 3.55 -3.69
CA ILE A 223 17.77 3.16 -3.15
C ILE A 223 18.85 3.07 -4.22
N GLU A 224 18.48 2.78 -5.46
CA GLU A 224 19.45 2.61 -6.56
C GLU A 224 18.81 2.96 -7.91
N THR A 225 19.62 3.38 -8.89
CA THR A 225 19.21 3.47 -10.30
C THR A 225 19.69 2.22 -11.03
N LEU A 226 18.77 1.50 -11.66
CA LEU A 226 19.08 0.29 -12.42
C LEU A 226 19.61 0.66 -13.79
N LYS A 227 20.67 -0.01 -14.25
CA LYS A 227 21.28 0.21 -15.55
C LYS A 227 21.49 -1.11 -16.30
N ASP A 228 21.38 -1.04 -17.63
CA ASP A 228 21.85 -2.06 -18.56
C ASP A 228 22.96 -1.44 -19.41
N GLY A 229 24.21 -1.87 -19.15
CA GLY A 229 25.39 -1.11 -19.56
C GLY A 229 25.36 0.31 -19.00
N ASP A 230 25.41 1.30 -19.90
CA ASP A 230 25.31 2.73 -19.55
C ASP A 230 23.87 3.28 -19.56
N THR A 231 22.90 2.49 -20.03
CA THR A 231 21.51 2.95 -20.18
C THR A 231 20.74 2.77 -18.88
N PRO A 232 20.16 3.83 -18.28
CA PRO A 232 19.28 3.68 -17.12
C PRO A 232 17.97 3.00 -17.56
N ILE A 233 17.65 1.86 -16.95
CA ILE A 233 16.46 1.05 -17.28
C ILE A 233 15.34 1.14 -16.22
N GLY A 234 15.63 1.75 -15.07
CA GLY A 234 14.67 1.95 -14.00
C GLY A 234 15.34 2.33 -12.69
N SER A 235 14.66 2.04 -11.58
CA SER A 235 15.19 2.22 -10.24
C SER A 235 14.74 1.12 -9.30
N ARG A 236 15.59 0.83 -8.31
CA ARG A 236 15.26 -0.04 -7.20
C ARG A 236 14.76 0.80 -6.03
N HIS A 237 13.69 0.31 -5.42
CA HIS A 237 13.00 0.94 -4.32
C HIS A 237 12.94 0.00 -3.13
N ARG A 238 12.90 0.59 -1.94
CA ARG A 238 12.71 -0.11 -0.67
C ARG A 238 11.47 0.42 0.01
N ALA A 239 10.54 -0.46 0.32
CA ALA A 239 9.35 -0.20 1.12
C ALA A 239 9.52 -0.83 2.51
N ARG A 240 9.53 0.00 3.55
CA ARG A 240 9.57 -0.44 4.95
C ARG A 240 8.19 -0.30 5.57
N ILE A 241 7.65 -1.40 6.09
CA ILE A 241 6.35 -1.42 6.76
C ILE A 241 6.54 -0.95 8.20
N VAL A 242 6.51 0.36 8.41
CA VAL A 242 6.76 0.97 9.73
C VAL A 242 5.59 0.79 10.71
N LYS A 243 4.41 0.42 10.20
CA LYS A 243 3.25 0.07 11.02
C LYS A 243 2.43 -1.00 10.31
N ASN A 244 2.01 -2.01 11.05
CA ASN A 244 1.13 -3.07 10.57
C ASN A 244 0.23 -3.53 11.73
N LYS A 245 -1.10 -3.40 11.57
CA LYS A 245 -2.11 -3.85 12.56
C LYS A 245 -2.72 -5.21 12.23
N VAL A 246 -2.31 -5.85 11.13
CA VAL A 246 -2.90 -7.11 10.65
C VAL A 246 -1.89 -8.25 10.58
N ALA A 247 -0.60 -7.94 10.66
CA ALA A 247 0.52 -8.85 10.76
C ALA A 247 1.70 -8.14 11.46
N PRO A 248 2.81 -8.84 11.76
CA PRO A 248 4.00 -8.21 12.33
C PRO A 248 4.51 -7.02 11.49
N PRO A 249 4.89 -5.89 12.13
CA PRO A 249 5.49 -4.75 11.45
C PRO A 249 7.00 -4.90 11.25
N PHE A 250 7.61 -3.89 10.63
CA PHE A 250 9.06 -3.69 10.39
C PHE A 250 9.73 -4.55 9.34
N SER A 251 8.93 -5.35 8.64
CA SER A 251 9.26 -5.99 7.38
C SER A 251 9.72 -4.98 6.31
N VAL A 252 10.70 -5.37 5.50
CA VAL A 252 11.24 -4.59 4.38
C VAL A 252 11.01 -5.34 3.07
N ALA A 253 10.53 -4.64 2.04
CA ALA A 253 10.42 -5.17 0.69
C ALA A 253 11.30 -4.35 -0.25
N GLU A 254 12.05 -5.01 -1.11
CA GLU A 254 12.75 -4.37 -2.23
C GLU A 254 12.08 -4.77 -3.54
N TYR A 255 11.95 -3.80 -4.45
CA TYR A 255 11.27 -3.98 -5.73
C TYR A 255 11.79 -2.97 -6.75
N ASP A 256 11.64 -3.33 -8.03
CA ASP A 256 12.12 -2.51 -9.14
C ASP A 256 10.95 -1.78 -9.80
N ILE A 257 11.09 -0.47 -10.05
CA ILE A 257 10.23 0.30 -10.94
C ILE A 257 10.99 0.52 -12.24
N LEU A 258 10.47 0.04 -13.37
CA LEU A 258 11.13 0.14 -14.67
C LEU A 258 10.70 1.42 -15.40
N ASN A 259 11.41 1.78 -16.48
CA ASN A 259 11.13 2.99 -17.28
C ASN A 259 9.72 3.03 -17.90
N ASN A 260 9.04 1.88 -18.03
CA ASN A 260 7.62 1.83 -18.39
C ASN A 260 6.69 2.38 -17.28
N GLY A 261 7.24 2.77 -16.13
CA GLY A 261 6.55 3.41 -15.02
C GLY A 261 6.00 2.45 -13.96
N GLY A 262 6.07 1.14 -14.17
CA GLY A 262 5.46 0.13 -13.30
C GLY A 262 6.45 -0.69 -12.49
N ILE A 263 5.93 -1.33 -11.43
CA ILE A 263 6.64 -2.32 -10.64
C ILE A 263 6.84 -3.59 -11.49
N SER A 264 8.06 -4.10 -11.55
CA SER A 264 8.39 -5.33 -12.26
C SER A 264 7.98 -6.57 -11.45
N LYS A 265 6.85 -7.19 -11.81
CA LYS A 265 6.40 -8.46 -11.19
C LYS A 265 7.45 -9.56 -11.34
N ALA A 266 8.05 -9.69 -12.53
CA ALA A 266 9.09 -10.68 -12.79
C ALA A 266 10.35 -10.47 -11.93
N SER A 267 10.80 -9.22 -11.75
CA SER A 267 11.91 -8.93 -10.83
C SER A 267 11.59 -9.35 -9.40
N GLY A 268 10.38 -9.04 -8.93
CA GLY A 268 9.93 -9.42 -7.59
C GLY A 268 9.87 -10.94 -7.39
N LEU A 269 9.39 -11.69 -8.39
CA LEU A 269 9.38 -13.16 -8.36
C LEU A 269 10.79 -13.75 -8.27
N ILE A 270 11.75 -13.14 -8.98
CA ILE A 270 13.15 -13.58 -8.94
C ILE A 270 13.74 -13.35 -7.55
N ASP A 271 13.61 -12.14 -7.02
CA ASP A 271 14.21 -11.77 -5.73
C ASP A 271 13.62 -12.57 -4.57
N VAL A 272 12.30 -12.55 -4.44
CA VAL A 272 11.59 -13.31 -3.38
C VAL A 272 11.78 -14.81 -3.57
N GLY A 273 11.79 -15.28 -4.82
CA GLY A 273 12.02 -16.69 -5.14
C GLY A 273 13.40 -17.18 -4.72
N ILE A 274 14.45 -16.38 -4.94
CA ILE A 274 15.81 -16.69 -4.49
C ILE A 274 15.87 -16.67 -2.96
N GLU A 275 15.31 -15.64 -2.33
CA GLU A 275 15.33 -15.47 -0.87
C GLU A 275 14.63 -16.64 -0.15
N LEU A 276 13.50 -17.10 -0.69
CA LEU A 276 12.77 -18.27 -0.17
C LEU A 276 13.36 -19.61 -0.62
N GLY A 277 14.33 -19.62 -1.54
CA GLY A 277 14.93 -20.84 -2.09
C GLY A 277 14.03 -21.60 -3.06
N VAL A 278 12.99 -20.95 -3.61
CA VAL A 278 12.23 -21.45 -4.77
C VAL A 278 13.09 -21.42 -6.03
N LEU A 279 13.94 -20.40 -6.14
CA LEU A 279 14.95 -20.25 -7.17
C LEU A 279 16.34 -20.38 -6.53
N THR A 280 17.29 -20.94 -7.28
CA THR A 280 18.67 -21.06 -6.81
C THR A 280 19.59 -20.29 -7.74
N LYS A 281 20.49 -19.47 -7.18
CA LYS A 281 21.51 -18.75 -7.93
C LYS A 281 22.87 -19.45 -7.78
N LYS A 282 23.50 -19.84 -8.89
CA LYS A 282 24.88 -20.38 -8.93
C LYS A 282 25.71 -19.53 -9.88
N GLY A 283 26.56 -18.66 -9.33
CA GLY A 283 27.26 -17.63 -10.11
C GLY A 283 26.27 -16.69 -10.81
N ALA A 284 26.39 -16.57 -12.13
CA ALA A 284 25.45 -15.79 -12.95
C ALA A 284 24.15 -16.53 -13.30
N PHE A 285 24.08 -17.84 -13.09
CA PHE A 285 22.94 -18.66 -13.53
C PHE A 285 21.86 -18.75 -12.45
N ILE A 286 20.60 -18.59 -12.87
CA ILE A 286 19.40 -18.77 -12.04
C ILE A 286 18.72 -20.07 -12.46
N TYR A 287 18.35 -20.89 -11.49
CA TYR A 287 17.75 -22.20 -11.68
C TYR A 287 16.37 -22.28 -11.01
N HIS A 288 15.48 -23.04 -11.62
CA HIS A 288 14.20 -23.45 -11.06
C HIS A 288 14.09 -24.98 -11.17
N ASN A 289 13.96 -25.69 -10.05
CA ASN A 289 13.94 -27.16 -9.99
C ASN A 289 15.11 -27.82 -10.78
N ASP A 290 16.34 -27.35 -10.52
CA ASP A 290 17.58 -27.79 -11.18
C ASP A 290 17.68 -27.57 -12.70
N VAL A 291 16.66 -26.95 -13.32
CA VAL A 291 16.71 -26.51 -14.71
C VAL A 291 17.18 -25.06 -14.77
N ILE A 292 18.09 -24.75 -15.69
CA ILE A 292 18.55 -23.38 -15.93
C ILE A 292 17.37 -22.56 -16.44
N LEU A 293 17.02 -21.51 -15.68
CA LEU A 293 16.01 -20.53 -16.06
C LEU A 293 16.62 -19.46 -16.96
N ALA A 294 17.76 -18.89 -16.58
CA ALA A 294 18.52 -17.94 -17.39
C ALA A 294 19.92 -17.68 -16.83
N GLN A 295 20.76 -17.02 -17.63
CA GLN A 295 22.04 -16.44 -17.20
C GLN A 295 21.86 -14.92 -16.99
N GLY A 296 21.93 -14.49 -15.74
CA GLY A 296 21.77 -13.10 -15.34
C GLY A 296 20.32 -12.71 -15.02
N ARG A 297 20.19 -11.59 -14.31
CA ARG A 297 18.89 -11.08 -13.80
C ARG A 297 17.96 -10.63 -14.93
N GLU A 298 18.47 -9.87 -15.89
CA GLU A 298 17.65 -9.34 -16.99
C GLU A 298 17.12 -10.44 -17.90
N ALA A 299 17.96 -11.42 -18.25
CA ALA A 299 17.53 -12.59 -19.02
C ALA A 299 16.45 -13.39 -18.28
N ALA A 300 16.59 -13.58 -16.96
CA ALA A 300 15.56 -14.23 -16.15
C ALA A 300 14.23 -13.45 -16.15
N ARG A 301 14.31 -12.11 -16.06
CA ARG A 301 13.13 -11.23 -16.09
C ARG A 301 12.37 -11.37 -17.41
N LEU A 302 13.09 -11.35 -18.54
CA LEU A 302 12.51 -11.56 -19.87
C LEU A 302 11.86 -12.94 -19.99
N ALA A 303 12.56 -13.99 -19.56
CA ALA A 303 12.04 -15.37 -19.59
C ALA A 303 10.73 -15.53 -18.79
N LEU A 304 10.62 -14.87 -17.63
CA LEU A 304 9.38 -14.90 -16.82
C LEU A 304 8.25 -14.08 -17.43
N ASN A 305 8.55 -12.97 -18.11
CA ASN A 305 7.55 -12.17 -18.81
C ASN A 305 6.97 -12.92 -20.02
N GLU A 306 7.81 -13.64 -20.76
CA GLU A 306 7.40 -14.46 -21.91
C GLU A 306 6.64 -15.72 -21.48
N ASN A 307 7.07 -16.36 -20.37
CA ASN A 307 6.48 -17.59 -19.87
C ASN A 307 5.63 -17.34 -18.61
N THR A 308 4.41 -16.86 -18.83
CA THR A 308 3.43 -16.58 -17.75
C THR A 308 3.05 -17.82 -16.93
N LYS A 309 3.11 -19.02 -17.53
CA LYS A 309 2.87 -20.29 -16.82
C LYS A 309 3.97 -20.55 -15.80
N LEU A 310 5.24 -20.39 -16.19
CA LEU A 310 6.38 -20.52 -15.29
C LEU A 310 6.35 -19.46 -14.18
N ALA A 311 6.07 -18.20 -14.54
CA ALA A 311 5.94 -17.13 -13.55
C ALA A 311 4.87 -17.46 -12.48
N LYS A 312 3.72 -17.98 -12.91
CA LYS A 312 2.65 -18.42 -12.00
C LYS A 312 3.06 -19.62 -11.14
N GLN A 313 3.78 -20.59 -11.70
CA GLN A 313 4.30 -21.72 -10.91
C GLN A 313 5.25 -21.26 -9.79
N ILE A 314 6.13 -20.30 -10.09
CA ILE A 314 7.04 -19.72 -9.10
C ILE A 314 6.26 -18.93 -8.04
N GLU A 315 5.29 -18.11 -8.46
CA GLU A 315 4.40 -17.36 -7.56
C GLU A 315 3.63 -18.29 -6.61
N ASP A 316 3.06 -19.39 -7.12
CA ASP A 316 2.33 -20.38 -6.32
C ASP A 316 3.27 -21.07 -5.31
N ALA A 317 4.51 -21.40 -5.72
CA ALA A 317 5.52 -21.98 -4.85
C ALA A 317 5.95 -21.01 -3.73
N ILE A 318 6.13 -19.72 -4.03
CA ILE A 318 6.38 -18.67 -3.05
C ILE A 318 5.25 -18.62 -2.03
N TRP A 319 3.99 -18.52 -2.49
CA TRP A 319 2.84 -18.45 -1.59
C TRP A 319 2.65 -19.71 -0.74
N LYS A 320 3.00 -20.88 -1.27
CA LYS A 320 3.00 -22.13 -0.51
C LYS A 320 3.96 -22.06 0.67
N ILE A 321 5.21 -21.62 0.45
CA ILE A 321 6.22 -21.50 1.53
C ILE A 321 5.77 -20.47 2.57
N VAL A 322 5.27 -19.31 2.13
CA VAL A 322 4.80 -18.24 3.02
C VAL A 322 3.65 -18.70 3.90
N ARG A 323 2.67 -19.43 3.34
CA ARG A 323 1.52 -19.97 4.11
C ARG A 323 1.92 -21.09 5.07
N GLU A 324 2.92 -21.89 4.73
CA GLU A 324 3.43 -22.96 5.58
C GLU A 324 4.31 -22.43 6.74
N GLY A 325 4.67 -21.14 6.74
CA GLY A 325 5.47 -20.51 7.80
C GLY A 325 6.91 -21.05 7.91
N LYS A 326 7.38 -21.81 6.90
CA LYS A 326 8.65 -22.54 6.94
C LYS A 326 9.90 -21.67 6.78
N LYS A 327 9.73 -20.43 6.33
CA LYS A 327 10.77 -19.39 6.30
C LYS A 327 10.13 -18.04 6.66
N THR A 328 10.66 -17.37 7.67
CA THR A 328 10.32 -15.98 7.96
C THR A 328 10.97 -15.08 6.92
N LEU A 329 10.18 -14.32 6.17
CA LEU A 329 10.63 -13.13 5.46
C LEU A 329 9.70 -11.95 5.78
N PRO A 330 10.23 -10.71 5.81
CA PRO A 330 11.52 -10.26 5.30
C PRO A 330 12.49 -9.73 6.37
N LYS A 331 13.73 -9.46 5.96
CA LYS A 331 14.81 -8.82 6.74
C LYS A 331 14.26 -7.82 7.76
N GLN A 332 14.39 -8.12 9.04
CA GLN A 332 14.07 -7.14 10.07
C GLN A 332 15.09 -6.01 10.00
N VAL A 333 14.65 -4.79 10.28
CA VAL A 333 15.53 -3.62 10.26
C VAL A 333 16.69 -3.85 11.24
N GLY A 334 17.91 -4.03 10.71
CA GLY A 334 19.12 -4.29 11.49
C GLY A 334 19.83 -5.60 11.17
N GLU A 335 19.25 -6.50 10.36
CA GLU A 335 19.98 -7.65 9.82
C GLU A 335 20.94 -7.17 8.72
N VAL A 336 22.13 -6.77 9.13
CA VAL A 336 23.30 -6.70 8.26
C VAL A 336 23.64 -8.14 7.88
N ASN A 337 23.80 -8.43 6.59
CA ASN A 337 24.37 -9.70 6.17
C ASN A 337 25.77 -9.79 6.80
N GLU A 338 25.97 -10.68 7.77
CA GLU A 338 27.31 -11.20 8.04
C GLU A 338 27.66 -12.10 6.84
N GLU A 339 28.34 -11.50 5.87
CA GLU A 339 29.30 -12.21 5.01
C GLU A 339 30.72 -11.96 5.53
#